data_AF-A0A6P2ZGN1-F1
#
_entry.id   AF-A0A6P2ZGN1-F1
#
_cell.length_a   1.000
_cell.length_b   1.000
_cell.length_c   1.000
_cell.angle_alpha   90.00
_cell.angle_beta   90.00
_cell.angle_gamma   90.00
#
_symmetry.space_group_name_H-M   'P 1'
#
loop_
_entity.id
_entity.type
_entity.pdbx_description
1 polymer ?
#
loop_
_entity_poly.entity_id
_entity_poly.type
_entity_poly.pdbx_seq_one_letter_code
_entity_poly.pdbx_strand_id
1 'polypeptide(L)'
;MNFPNVAAVLQDALNSVQVPHPDGLDEPVVALSQDRYFSYWTYARGSYEIDDDIWGLFVTASIDNASIVADIEKALLLTGKFVKEEVDFSEFR
;
A
#
# COMPACT_ATOMS: atom_id res chain seq x y z
N MET A 1 -5.72 20.46 0.33
CA MET A 1 -4.38 20.07 0.81
C MET A 1 -4.04 18.77 0.11
N ASN A 2 -2.94 18.69 -0.64
CA ASN A 2 -2.63 17.49 -1.44
C ASN A 2 -2.05 16.41 -0.54
N PHE A 3 -2.86 15.40 -0.22
CA PHE A 3 -2.34 14.16 0.33
C PHE A 3 -1.30 13.57 -0.65
N PRO A 4 -0.14 13.08 -0.19
CA PRO A 4 0.85 12.50 -1.09
C PRO A 4 0.27 11.28 -1.82
N ASN A 5 0.47 11.22 -3.14
CA ASN A 5 0.09 10.04 -3.92
C ASN A 5 1.08 8.90 -3.61
N VAL A 6 0.67 7.98 -2.73
CA VAL A 6 1.50 6.87 -2.27
C VAL A 6 1.88 5.94 -3.43
N ALA A 7 0.94 5.62 -4.32
CA ALA A 7 1.22 4.79 -5.48
C ALA A 7 2.32 5.38 -6.38
N ALA A 8 2.27 6.68 -6.65
CA ALA A 8 3.30 7.37 -7.44
C ALA A 8 4.67 7.38 -6.75
N VAL A 9 4.70 7.56 -5.42
CA VAL A 9 5.95 7.50 -4.65
C VAL A 9 6.57 6.11 -4.72
N LEU A 10 5.76 5.05 -4.53
CA LEU A 10 6.26 3.68 -4.55
C LEU A 10 6.67 3.26 -5.96
N GLN A 11 5.94 3.70 -6.99
CA GLN A 11 6.31 3.51 -8.40
C GLN A 11 7.70 4.07 -8.69
N ASP A 12 7.99 5.31 -8.28
CA ASP A 12 9.30 5.94 -8.50
C ASP A 12 10.40 5.26 -7.67
N ALA A 13 10.16 5.04 -6.37
CA ALA A 13 11.18 4.55 -5.46
C ALA A 13 11.53 3.07 -5.64
N LEU A 14 10.54 2.23 -5.95
CA LEU A 14 10.69 0.77 -6.04
C LEU A 14 10.68 0.26 -7.49
N ASN A 15 10.43 1.14 -8.47
CA ASN A 15 10.08 0.76 -9.84
C ASN A 15 8.88 -0.20 -9.88
N SER A 16 7.93 0.00 -8.97
CA SER A 16 6.74 -0.86 -8.89
C SER A 16 5.79 -0.58 -10.05
N VAL A 17 5.16 -1.62 -10.55
CA VAL A 17 4.14 -1.54 -11.60
C VAL A 17 2.84 -2.14 -11.11
N GLN A 18 1.73 -1.48 -11.44
CA GLN A 18 0.40 -2.02 -11.18
C GLN A 18 0.16 -3.21 -12.12
N VAL A 19 -0.33 -4.32 -11.57
CA VAL A 19 -0.68 -5.53 -12.32
C VAL A 19 -2.05 -6.03 -11.86
N PRO A 20 -2.74 -6.87 -12.65
CA PRO A 20 -3.97 -7.49 -12.21
C PRO A 20 -3.77 -8.29 -10.92
N HIS A 21 -4.73 -8.22 -10.01
CA HIS A 21 -4.75 -9.01 -8.79
C HIS A 21 -4.78 -10.50 -9.13
N PRO A 22 -3.91 -11.34 -8.53
CA PRO A 22 -3.80 -12.76 -8.87
C PRO A 22 -5.09 -13.55 -8.64
N ASP A 23 -5.87 -13.16 -7.62
CA ASP A 23 -7.17 -13.78 -7.30
C ASP A 23 -8.35 -13.19 -8.08
N GLY A 24 -8.12 -12.27 -9.03
CA GLY A 24 -9.18 -11.69 -9.86
C GLY A 24 -10.08 -10.69 -9.11
N LEU A 25 -9.57 -10.07 -8.04
CA LEU A 25 -10.32 -9.11 -7.20
C LEU A 25 -10.45 -7.71 -7.82
N ASP A 26 -9.96 -7.48 -9.03
CA ASP A 26 -10.01 -6.19 -9.73
C ASP A 26 -11.42 -5.83 -10.27
N GLU A 27 -12.48 -6.58 -9.90
CA GLU A 27 -13.81 -6.36 -10.46
C GLU A 27 -14.37 -4.97 -10.05
N PRO A 28 -14.75 -4.12 -11.02
CA PRO A 28 -15.27 -2.78 -10.76
C PRO A 28 -16.49 -2.76 -9.83
N VAL A 29 -17.29 -3.84 -9.85
CA VAL A 29 -18.47 -4.00 -8.99
C VAL A 29 -18.07 -4.09 -7.51
N VAL A 30 -16.94 -4.75 -7.19
CA VAL A 30 -16.44 -4.88 -5.82
C VAL A 30 -15.93 -3.53 -5.31
N ALA A 31 -15.09 -2.86 -6.10
CA ALA A 31 -14.55 -1.53 -5.76
C ALA A 31 -15.68 -0.48 -5.57
N LEU A 32 -16.67 -0.46 -6.48
CA LEU A 32 -17.82 0.44 -6.39
C LEU A 32 -18.75 0.11 -5.20
N SER A 33 -18.85 -1.15 -4.81
CA SER A 33 -19.70 -1.56 -3.67
C SER A 33 -19.07 -1.27 -2.30
N GLN A 34 -17.74 -1.12 -2.24
CA GLN A 34 -17.00 -0.94 -0.99
C GLN A 34 -16.51 0.49 -0.76
N ASP A 35 -16.66 1.39 -1.73
CA ASP A 35 -16.12 2.76 -1.69
C ASP A 35 -14.61 2.76 -1.36
N ARG A 36 -13.92 1.75 -1.91
CA ARG A 36 -12.50 1.42 -1.67
C ARG A 36 -11.80 1.26 -3.01
N TYR A 37 -10.61 1.83 -3.12
CA TYR A 37 -9.72 1.58 -4.24
C TYR A 37 -8.65 0.57 -3.84
N PHE A 38 -8.80 -0.65 -4.35
CA PHE A 38 -7.79 -1.70 -4.23
C PHE A 38 -6.94 -1.75 -5.50
N SER A 39 -5.62 -1.80 -5.33
CA SER A 39 -4.71 -2.03 -6.46
C SER A 39 -3.56 -2.93 -6.06
N TYR A 40 -3.22 -3.87 -6.94
CA TYR A 40 -2.13 -4.81 -6.75
C TYR A 40 -0.89 -4.36 -7.53
N TRP A 41 0.27 -4.38 -6.87
CA TRP A 41 1.52 -3.86 -7.37
C TRP A 41 2.64 -4.88 -7.23
N THR A 42 3.56 -4.90 -8.20
CA THR A 42 4.74 -5.77 -8.15
C THR A 42 6.01 -4.98 -8.45
N TYR A 43 7.11 -5.39 -7.83
CA TYR A 43 8.45 -4.85 -8.04
C TYR A 43 9.49 -5.97 -7.90
N ALA A 44 10.77 -5.67 -8.11
CA ALA A 44 11.82 -6.68 -8.21
C ALA A 44 11.92 -7.65 -7.01
N ARG A 45 11.47 -7.25 -5.81
CA ARG A 45 11.57 -8.05 -4.59
C ARG A 45 10.25 -8.63 -4.10
N GLY A 46 9.12 -8.34 -4.75
CA GLY A 46 7.84 -8.91 -4.33
C GLY A 46 6.64 -8.14 -4.84
N SER A 47 5.51 -8.37 -4.18
CA SER A 47 4.24 -7.74 -4.52
C SER A 47 3.49 -7.31 -3.27
N TYR A 48 2.67 -6.28 -3.41
CA TYR A 48 1.88 -5.70 -2.34
C TYR A 48 0.58 -5.10 -2.90
N GLU A 49 -0.37 -4.88 -2.01
CA GLU A 49 -1.64 -4.21 -2.29
C GLU A 49 -1.64 -2.82 -1.66
N ILE A 50 -2.30 -1.89 -2.32
CA ILE A 50 -2.73 -0.62 -1.73
C ILE A 50 -4.25 -0.67 -1.64
N ASP A 51 -4.77 -0.57 -0.43
CA ASP A 51 -6.17 -0.33 -0.12
C ASP A 51 -6.31 1.12 0.34
N ASP A 52 -6.84 1.96 -0.55
CA ASP A 52 -7.17 3.35 -0.27
C ASP A 52 -8.67 3.42 0.05
N ASP A 53 -8.99 3.44 1.34
CA ASP A 53 -10.34 3.60 1.86
C ASP A 53 -10.59 5.04 2.32
N ILE A 54 -11.86 5.40 2.53
CA ILE A 54 -12.28 6.76 2.94
C ILE A 54 -11.55 7.25 4.21
N TRP A 55 -11.10 6.34 5.07
CA TRP A 55 -10.57 6.62 6.39
C TRP A 55 -9.06 6.42 6.51
N GLY A 56 -8.42 5.79 5.53
CA GLY A 56 -7.00 5.48 5.57
C GLY A 56 -6.48 4.78 4.33
N LEU A 57 -5.16 4.76 4.22
CA LEU A 57 -4.44 4.03 3.18
C LEU A 57 -3.63 2.91 3.84
N PHE A 58 -3.90 1.68 3.42
CA PHE A 58 -3.23 0.48 3.90
C PHE A 58 -2.36 -0.10 2.79
N VAL A 59 -1.17 -0.56 3.18
CA VAL A 59 -0.26 -1.27 2.28
C VAL A 59 0.02 -2.64 2.85
N THR A 60 -0.40 -3.68 2.14
CA THR A 60 -0.33 -5.07 2.62
C THR A 60 0.52 -5.93 1.69
N ALA A 61 1.33 -6.81 2.27
CA ALA A 61 2.12 -7.78 1.52
C ALA A 61 1.88 -9.17 2.11
N SER A 62 1.34 -10.10 1.31
CA SER A 62 0.97 -11.44 1.78
C SER A 62 2.15 -12.43 1.83
N ILE A 63 3.21 -12.16 1.08
CA ILE A 63 4.43 -12.98 1.00
C ILE A 63 5.64 -12.11 1.34
N ASP A 64 6.58 -12.63 2.14
CA ASP A 64 7.78 -11.90 2.60
C ASP A 64 7.45 -10.50 3.18
N ASN A 65 6.38 -10.46 3.98
CA ASN A 65 5.77 -9.24 4.49
C ASN A 65 6.79 -8.29 5.14
N ALA A 66 7.67 -8.79 6.00
CA ALA A 66 8.62 -7.97 6.73
C ALA A 66 9.60 -7.22 5.80
N SER A 67 10.12 -7.89 4.78
CA SER A 67 11.07 -7.29 3.84
C SER A 67 10.39 -6.23 2.96
N ILE A 68 9.19 -6.54 2.46
CA ILE A 68 8.43 -5.65 1.58
C ILE A 68 7.94 -4.42 2.35
N VAL A 69 7.42 -4.61 3.56
CA VAL A 69 7.02 -3.50 4.44
C VAL A 69 8.22 -2.61 4.74
N ALA A 70 9.40 -3.17 5.03
CA ALA A 70 10.60 -2.37 5.29
C ALA A 70 11.05 -1.54 4.06
N ASP A 71 10.93 -2.08 2.85
CA ASP A 71 11.21 -1.35 1.61
C ASP A 71 10.24 -0.18 1.41
N ILE A 72 8.95 -0.42 1.64
CA ILE A 72 7.88 0.57 1.52
C ILE A 72 8.03 1.67 2.56
N GLU A 73 8.23 1.31 3.83
CA GLU A 73 8.52 2.27 4.91
C GLU A 73 9.71 3.16 4.55
N LYS A 74 10.81 2.56 4.10
CA LYS A 74 12.00 3.31 3.69
C LYS A 74 11.69 4.26 2.53
N ALA A 75 10.99 3.79 1.50
CA ALA A 75 10.60 4.61 0.35
C ALA A 75 9.76 5.82 0.76
N LEU A 76 8.75 5.62 1.63
CA LEU A 76 7.88 6.69 2.11
C LEU A 76 8.64 7.69 2.99
N LEU A 77 9.42 7.21 3.96
CA LEU A 77 10.17 8.06 4.88
C LEU A 77 11.22 8.92 4.17
N LEU A 78 11.88 8.39 3.13
CA LEU A 78 12.86 9.14 2.33
C LEU A 78 12.28 10.36 1.62
N THR A 79 10.96 10.42 1.40
CA THR A 79 10.32 11.60 0.81
C THR A 79 10.26 12.80 1.76
N GLY A 80 10.43 12.58 3.07
CA GLY A 80 10.21 13.59 4.11
C GLY A 80 8.74 14.02 4.29
N LYS A 81 7.79 13.38 3.58
CA LYS A 81 6.35 13.65 3.67
C LYS A 81 5.61 12.75 4.65
N PHE A 82 6.29 11.71 5.15
CA PHE A 82 5.73 10.70 6.03
C PHE A 82 6.58 10.61 7.31
N VAL A 83 5.92 10.25 8.41
CA VAL A 83 6.53 9.97 9.71
C VAL A 83 6.08 8.59 10.14
N LYS A 84 6.98 7.82 10.76
CA LYS A 84 6.64 6.53 11.37
C LYS A 84 6.19 6.75 12.80
N GLU A 85 4.99 6.28 13.11
CA GLU A 85 4.44 6.27 14.46
C GLU A 85 4.38 4.83 14.96
N GLU A 86 4.73 4.61 16.23
CA GLU A 86 4.59 3.31 16.87
C GLU A 86 3.12 3.06 17.18
N VAL A 87 2.62 1.87 16.82
CA VAL A 87 1.24 1.48 17.11
C VAL A 87 1.15 1.02 18.57
N ASP A 88 0.30 1.68 19.36
CA ASP A 88 0.00 1.24 20.72
C ASP A 88 -1.10 0.17 20.71
N PHE A 89 -0.70 -1.09 20.92
CA PHE A 89 -1.64 -2.21 21.04
C PHE A 89 -2.21 -2.39 22.45
N SER A 90 -1.86 -1.53 23.41
CA SER A 90 -2.34 -1.65 24.80
C SER A 90 -3.85 -1.48 24.92
N GLU A 91 -4.48 -0.74 24.00
CA GLU A 91 -5.93 -0.49 23.98
C GLU A 91 -6.75 -1.70 23.47
N PHE A 92 -6.10 -2.73 22.91
CA PHE A 92 -6.76 -3.90 22.31
C PHE A 92 -6.54 -5.20 23.13
N ARG A 93 -6.19 -5.08 24.42
CA ARG A 93 -5.97 -6.20 25.35
C ARG A 93 -7.20 -6.59 26.16
#